data_AF-A0A1F8NTP5-F1
#
_entry.id   AF-A0A1F8NTP5-F1
#
_cell.length_a   1.000
_cell.length_b   1.000
_cell.length_c   1.000
_cell.angle_alpha   90.00
_cell.angle_beta   90.00
_cell.angle_gamma   90.00
#
_symmetry.space_group_name_H-M   'P 1'
#
loop_
_entity.id
_entity.type
_entity.pdbx_description
1 polymer ?
#
loop_
_entity_poly.entity_id
_entity_poly.type
_entity_poly.pdbx_seq_one_letter_code
_entity_poly.pdbx_strand_id
1 'polypeptide(L)'
;MTLEQFIIRWNGKFIDFDQQFGPQCVDLARQYMVEVLNFPNSSIKPVVGAKDMYEKYSTLVDPLYFERIPNTPTGVPLEGDIVLWGNSTYGHVAVFVEGDTNSFRSFDQNYPTGSPCHIQNHTYVNCLGWLRPKQATLPVQSELDKCRIDRDSHWNDRITIANKLGVQNNMEVMLAELDKLIGFEDAVVQKDKQIQEANTKIAELEGKLTQVSFAHTELIAEHEALQERFTDQEGTIEDQGEEISSLSTAIEELKKQILIPVYSGWKRALVELIGKLPF
;
A
#
# COMPACT_ATOMS: atom_id res chain seq x y z
N MET A 1 -5.87 41.31 -21.61
CA MET A 1 -5.43 42.72 -21.75
C MET A 1 -4.62 43.07 -20.50
N THR A 2 -3.65 43.98 -20.54
CA THR A 2 -3.02 44.53 -19.32
C THR A 2 -3.84 45.69 -18.73
N LEU A 3 -3.61 46.08 -17.48
CA LEU A 3 -4.26 47.28 -16.90
C LEU A 3 -3.94 48.53 -17.71
N GLU A 4 -2.68 48.72 -18.13
CA GLU A 4 -2.28 49.85 -18.97
C GLU A 4 -3.06 49.89 -20.29
N GLN A 5 -3.19 48.74 -20.98
CA GLN A 5 -3.98 48.64 -22.22
C GLN A 5 -5.47 48.94 -21.98
N PHE A 6 -6.01 48.52 -20.83
CA PHE A 6 -7.38 48.79 -20.43
C PHE A 6 -7.62 50.28 -20.21
N ILE A 7 -6.72 50.94 -19.48
CA ILE A 7 -6.76 52.39 -19.27
C ILE A 7 -6.69 53.11 -20.62
N ILE A 8 -5.74 52.78 -21.49
CA ILE A 8 -5.61 53.40 -22.82
C ILE A 8 -6.89 53.21 -23.64
N ARG A 9 -7.48 52.01 -23.60
CA ARG A 9 -8.68 51.68 -24.36
C ARG A 9 -9.90 52.48 -23.93
N TRP A 10 -10.09 52.63 -22.62
CA TRP A 10 -11.31 53.18 -22.03
C TRP A 10 -11.21 54.62 -21.58
N ASN A 11 -10.01 55.19 -21.46
CA ASN A 11 -9.84 56.58 -21.05
C ASN A 11 -10.63 57.54 -21.96
N GLY A 12 -11.42 58.42 -21.34
CA GLY A 12 -12.33 59.35 -22.01
C GLY A 12 -13.60 58.73 -22.57
N LYS A 13 -13.88 57.44 -22.32
CA LYS A 13 -15.08 56.73 -22.78
C LYS A 13 -15.97 56.30 -21.62
N PHE A 14 -17.23 56.02 -21.94
CA PHE A 14 -18.18 55.45 -21.01
C PHE A 14 -18.27 53.93 -21.19
N ILE A 15 -18.21 53.20 -20.08
CA ILE A 15 -18.46 51.76 -19.98
C ILE A 15 -19.86 51.58 -19.39
N ASP A 16 -20.72 50.85 -20.10
CA ASP A 16 -22.04 50.44 -19.61
C ASP A 16 -22.10 48.90 -19.74
N PHE A 17 -21.69 48.21 -18.68
CA PHE A 17 -21.43 46.77 -18.70
C PHE A 17 -22.74 45.99 -18.62
N ASP A 18 -23.64 46.42 -17.73
CA ASP A 18 -24.92 45.74 -17.51
C ASP A 18 -26.09 46.34 -18.31
N GLN A 19 -25.88 47.47 -19.01
CA GLN A 19 -26.91 48.20 -19.77
C GLN A 19 -28.07 48.69 -18.88
N GLN A 20 -27.80 48.88 -17.59
CA GLN A 20 -28.76 49.36 -16.60
C GLN A 20 -28.19 50.58 -15.88
N PHE A 21 -29.04 51.58 -15.62
CA PHE A 21 -28.64 52.81 -14.91
C PHE A 21 -27.54 53.64 -15.59
N GLY A 22 -27.15 53.28 -16.82
CA GLY A 22 -26.11 53.96 -17.58
C GLY A 22 -24.71 53.75 -17.00
N PRO A 23 -23.70 54.51 -17.45
CA PRO A 23 -22.30 54.28 -17.08
C PRO A 23 -21.99 54.58 -15.59
N GLN A 24 -21.86 53.56 -14.76
CA GLN A 24 -21.55 53.66 -13.34
C GLN A 24 -20.12 53.23 -13.00
N CYS A 25 -19.66 53.51 -11.78
CA CYS A 25 -18.35 53.06 -11.29
C CYS A 25 -18.24 51.52 -11.26
N VAL A 26 -19.34 50.82 -10.97
CA VAL A 26 -19.39 49.35 -10.97
C VAL A 26 -19.22 48.76 -12.37
N ASP A 27 -19.64 49.47 -13.43
CA ASP A 27 -19.45 49.00 -14.81
C ASP A 27 -17.99 48.93 -15.19
N LEU A 28 -17.20 49.95 -14.82
CA LEU A 28 -15.76 49.94 -15.01
C LEU A 28 -15.12 48.76 -14.28
N ALA A 29 -15.47 48.55 -13.01
CA ALA A 29 -14.91 47.45 -12.22
C ALA A 29 -15.25 46.07 -12.83
N ARG A 30 -16.50 45.88 -13.29
CA ARG A 30 -16.92 44.62 -13.94
C ARG A 30 -16.26 44.41 -15.30
N GLN A 31 -16.15 45.46 -16.11
CA GLN A 31 -15.43 45.39 -17.39
C GLN A 31 -13.95 45.05 -17.17
N TYR A 32 -13.31 45.63 -16.15
CA TYR A 32 -11.94 45.31 -15.75
C TYR A 32 -11.79 43.83 -15.37
N MET A 33 -12.72 43.28 -14.58
CA MET A 33 -12.72 41.86 -14.22
C MET A 33 -12.79 40.94 -15.44
N VAL A 34 -13.53 41.31 -16.48
CA VAL A 34 -13.64 40.50 -17.70
C VAL A 34 -12.44 40.70 -18.62
N GLU A 35 -12.06 41.93 -18.96
CA GLU A 35 -11.04 42.18 -20.00
C GLU A 35 -9.59 42.00 -19.52
N VAL A 36 -9.33 42.28 -18.23
CA VAL A 36 -7.98 42.24 -17.65
C VAL A 36 -7.80 40.98 -16.80
N LEU A 37 -8.73 40.70 -15.89
CA LEU A 37 -8.62 39.53 -15.00
C LEU A 37 -9.09 38.22 -15.65
N ASN A 38 -9.68 38.28 -16.85
CA ASN A 38 -10.23 37.13 -17.60
C ASN A 38 -11.26 36.31 -16.81
N PHE A 39 -12.05 36.96 -15.96
CA PHE A 39 -13.10 36.27 -15.23
C PHE A 39 -14.27 35.95 -16.18
N PRO A 40 -14.85 34.73 -16.12
CA PRO A 40 -16.03 34.42 -16.90
C PRO A 40 -17.15 35.41 -16.57
N ASN A 41 -17.88 35.91 -17.58
CA ASN A 41 -18.98 36.85 -17.34
C ASN A 41 -20.03 36.27 -16.36
N SER A 42 -20.25 34.96 -16.38
CA SER A 42 -21.13 34.24 -15.46
C SER A 42 -20.69 34.29 -13.98
N SER A 43 -19.43 34.61 -13.70
CA SER A 43 -18.89 34.77 -12.34
C SER A 43 -19.11 36.18 -11.77
N ILE A 44 -19.47 37.16 -12.62
CA ILE A 44 -19.69 38.54 -12.22
C ILE A 44 -21.11 38.68 -11.67
N LYS A 45 -21.22 38.82 -10.35
CA LYS A 45 -22.52 38.96 -9.68
C LYS A 45 -23.04 40.40 -9.77
N PRO A 46 -24.35 40.61 -9.97
CA PRO A 46 -24.94 41.93 -9.85
C PRO A 46 -24.85 42.42 -8.40
N VAL A 47 -24.66 43.73 -8.24
CA VAL A 47 -24.61 44.41 -6.95
C VAL A 47 -25.51 45.64 -6.99
N VAL A 48 -26.12 45.98 -5.85
CA VAL A 48 -26.98 47.17 -5.73
C VAL A 48 -26.13 48.45 -5.67
N GLY A 49 -24.93 48.37 -5.11
CA GLY A 49 -23.96 49.45 -5.09
C GLY A 49 -22.54 48.93 -4.94
N ALA A 50 -21.54 49.76 -5.25
CA ALA A 50 -20.13 49.43 -5.13
C ALA A 50 -19.75 48.90 -3.73
N LYS A 51 -20.19 49.53 -2.64
CA LYS A 51 -19.80 49.12 -1.27
C LYS A 51 -20.22 47.70 -0.91
N ASP A 52 -21.29 47.18 -1.53
CA ASP A 52 -21.78 45.83 -1.30
C ASP A 52 -20.74 44.77 -1.68
N MET A 53 -19.87 45.04 -2.67
CA MET A 53 -18.76 44.15 -3.03
C MET A 53 -17.77 43.94 -1.87
N TYR A 54 -17.64 44.93 -0.98
CA TYR A 54 -16.77 44.86 0.18
C TYR A 54 -17.50 44.36 1.44
N GLU A 55 -18.67 44.94 1.73
CA GLU A 55 -19.44 44.65 2.95
C GLU A 55 -20.10 43.26 2.91
N LYS A 56 -20.63 42.86 1.74
CA LYS A 56 -21.27 41.56 1.51
C LYS A 56 -20.35 40.62 0.72
N TYR A 57 -19.04 40.73 0.95
CA TYR A 57 -18.00 40.00 0.23
C TYR A 57 -18.28 38.49 0.14
N SER A 58 -18.63 37.82 1.25
CA SER A 58 -18.87 36.37 1.26
C SER A 58 -20.05 35.89 0.40
N THR A 59 -20.96 36.78 0.00
CA THR A 59 -22.14 36.42 -0.80
C THR A 59 -22.06 36.95 -2.23
N LEU A 60 -21.47 38.14 -2.42
CA LEU A 60 -21.42 38.84 -3.70
C LEU A 60 -20.08 38.77 -4.41
N VAL A 61 -19.02 38.35 -3.74
CA VAL A 61 -17.69 38.17 -4.33
C VAL A 61 -17.22 36.75 -4.05
N ASP A 62 -16.72 36.07 -5.08
CA ASP A 62 -16.19 34.72 -4.87
C ASP A 62 -14.79 34.82 -4.22
N PRO A 63 -14.57 34.23 -3.04
CA PRO A 63 -13.25 34.18 -2.42
C PRO A 63 -12.22 33.38 -3.24
N LEU A 64 -12.64 32.63 -4.27
CA LEU A 64 -11.74 32.03 -5.25
C LEU A 64 -10.99 33.10 -6.08
N TYR A 65 -11.67 34.20 -6.43
CA TYR A 65 -11.15 35.21 -7.35
C TYR A 65 -10.50 36.40 -6.66
N PHE A 66 -10.88 36.69 -5.42
CA PHE A 66 -10.39 37.86 -4.70
C PHE A 66 -9.94 37.52 -3.29
N GLU A 67 -9.01 38.31 -2.78
CA GLU A 67 -8.74 38.48 -1.35
C GLU A 67 -9.26 39.85 -0.91
N ARG A 68 -10.05 39.91 0.17
CA ARG A 68 -10.52 41.19 0.74
C ARG A 68 -9.53 41.69 1.78
N ILE A 69 -8.98 42.88 1.55
CA ILE A 69 -7.94 43.49 2.39
C ILE A 69 -8.48 44.79 3.00
N PRO A 70 -8.49 44.94 4.34
CA PRO A 70 -8.93 46.16 4.98
C PRO A 70 -7.93 47.30 4.84
N ASN A 71 -8.46 48.51 4.71
CA ASN A 71 -7.67 49.72 4.77
C ASN A 71 -7.05 49.87 6.17
N THR A 72 -5.75 50.12 6.23
CA THR A 72 -4.98 50.33 7.46
C THR A 72 -4.04 51.52 7.28
N PRO A 73 -3.57 52.19 8.36
CA PRO A 73 -2.74 53.40 8.22
C PRO A 73 -1.44 53.24 7.41
N THR A 74 -0.95 52.00 7.28
CA THR A 74 0.28 51.68 6.53
C THR A 74 0.01 50.85 5.27
N GLY A 75 -1.24 50.49 5.02
CA GLY A 75 -1.61 49.65 3.88
C GLY A 75 -1.64 50.47 2.60
N VAL A 76 -0.99 49.97 1.55
CA VAL A 76 -1.03 50.54 0.20
C VAL A 76 -1.52 49.44 -0.75
N PRO A 77 -2.57 49.67 -1.55
CA PRO A 77 -2.97 48.72 -2.58
C PRO A 77 -1.86 48.49 -3.61
N LEU A 78 -1.95 47.37 -4.32
CA LEU A 78 -1.08 47.09 -5.47
C LEU A 78 -1.78 47.47 -6.76
N GLU A 79 -1.01 47.74 -7.81
CA GLU A 79 -1.55 47.99 -9.16
C GLU A 79 -2.56 46.89 -9.54
N GLY A 80 -3.77 47.31 -9.92
CA GLY A 80 -4.88 46.41 -10.28
C GLY A 80 -5.79 45.99 -9.12
N ASP A 81 -5.48 46.34 -7.87
CA ASP A 81 -6.41 46.16 -6.76
C ASP A 81 -7.68 47.00 -6.98
N ILE A 82 -8.84 46.45 -6.63
CA ILE A 82 -10.13 47.14 -6.75
C ILE A 82 -10.43 47.82 -5.42
N VAL A 83 -10.35 49.14 -5.37
CA VAL A 83 -10.50 49.95 -4.14
C VAL A 83 -11.96 50.34 -3.95
N LEU A 84 -12.46 50.27 -2.71
CA LEU A 84 -13.87 50.50 -2.39
C LEU A 84 -14.09 51.52 -1.26
N TRP A 85 -15.12 52.35 -1.41
CA TRP A 85 -15.53 53.36 -0.44
C TRP A 85 -16.98 53.16 0.04
N GLY A 86 -17.24 53.56 1.29
CA GLY A 86 -18.55 53.39 1.95
C GLY A 86 -19.33 54.67 2.25
N ASN A 87 -18.80 55.86 1.95
CA ASN A 87 -19.36 57.15 2.40
C ASN A 87 -20.61 57.65 1.64
N SER A 88 -21.16 56.89 0.71
CA SER A 88 -22.39 57.22 0.00
C SER A 88 -23.42 56.09 0.07
N THR A 89 -24.66 56.36 -0.35
CA THR A 89 -25.73 55.35 -0.38
C THR A 89 -25.27 54.06 -1.06
N TYR A 90 -24.54 54.17 -2.17
CA TYR A 90 -24.08 53.04 -2.98
C TYR A 90 -22.57 52.75 -2.86
N GLY A 91 -21.79 53.65 -2.26
CA GLY A 91 -20.34 53.59 -2.25
C GLY A 91 -19.71 54.01 -3.58
N HIS A 92 -18.40 53.81 -3.69
CA HIS A 92 -17.63 54.00 -4.93
C HIS A 92 -16.65 52.84 -5.13
N VAL A 93 -16.24 52.59 -6.37
CA VAL A 93 -15.25 51.59 -6.73
C VAL A 93 -14.36 52.10 -7.86
N ALA A 94 -13.07 51.80 -7.78
CA ALA A 94 -12.09 52.15 -8.81
C ALA A 94 -10.96 51.10 -8.86
N VAL A 95 -10.19 51.11 -9.95
CA VAL A 95 -9.02 50.22 -10.09
C VAL A 95 -7.75 50.99 -9.75
N PHE A 96 -7.01 50.56 -8.74
CA PHE A 96 -5.78 51.20 -8.29
C PHE A 96 -4.70 51.16 -9.37
N VAL A 97 -4.00 52.29 -9.57
CA VAL A 97 -2.88 52.40 -10.50
C VAL A 97 -1.57 52.52 -9.73
N GLU A 98 -1.45 53.54 -8.88
CA GLU A 98 -0.25 53.79 -8.08
C GLU A 98 -0.55 54.71 -6.90
N GLY A 99 0.29 54.70 -5.87
CA GLY A 99 0.13 55.58 -4.73
C GLY A 99 1.04 55.24 -3.55
N ASP A 100 0.81 55.92 -2.44
CA ASP A 100 1.49 55.73 -1.16
C ASP A 100 0.47 55.60 -0.01
N THR A 101 0.89 55.76 1.24
CA THR A 101 0.01 55.64 2.43
C THR A 101 -0.93 56.83 2.62
N ASN A 102 -0.78 57.92 1.86
CA ASN A 102 -1.55 59.16 2.02
C ASN A 102 -2.50 59.40 0.84
N SER A 103 -2.03 59.15 -0.39
CA SER A 103 -2.77 59.43 -1.61
C SER A 103 -2.44 58.45 -2.73
N PHE A 104 -3.35 58.33 -3.69
CA PHE A 104 -3.16 57.44 -4.82
C PHE A 104 -3.92 57.92 -6.05
N ARG A 105 -3.57 57.31 -7.19
CA ARG A 105 -4.28 57.44 -8.47
C ARG A 105 -4.99 56.14 -8.77
N SER A 106 -6.24 56.23 -9.20
CA SER A 106 -7.02 55.10 -9.69
C SER A 106 -7.68 55.42 -11.02
N PHE A 107 -8.11 54.38 -11.72
CA PHE A 107 -8.93 54.49 -12.91
C PHE A 107 -10.40 54.38 -12.52
N ASP A 108 -11.13 55.45 -12.77
CA ASP A 108 -12.45 55.73 -12.22
C ASP A 108 -13.43 56.03 -13.33
N GLN A 109 -14.71 55.70 -13.10
CA GLN A 109 -15.82 56.19 -13.88
C GLN A 109 -16.86 56.76 -12.93
N ASN A 110 -17.60 57.77 -13.38
CA ASN A 110 -18.67 58.40 -12.61
C ASN A 110 -18.19 59.02 -11.28
N TYR A 111 -16.90 59.40 -11.19
CA TYR A 111 -16.32 60.17 -10.09
C TYR A 111 -15.38 61.25 -10.65
N PRO A 112 -15.78 62.53 -10.69
CA PRO A 112 -17.06 63.07 -10.22
C PRO A 112 -18.25 62.57 -11.05
N THR A 113 -19.46 62.67 -10.52
CA THR A 113 -20.67 62.13 -11.17
C THR A 113 -20.85 62.66 -12.59
N GLY A 114 -21.17 61.77 -13.53
CA GLY A 114 -21.31 62.03 -14.96
C GLY A 114 -20.00 61.97 -15.74
N SER A 115 -18.86 61.73 -15.11
CA SER A 115 -17.55 61.65 -15.79
C SER A 115 -17.35 60.31 -16.52
N PRO A 116 -16.69 60.33 -17.70
CA PRO A 116 -16.22 59.12 -18.37
C PRO A 116 -15.07 58.48 -17.59
N CYS A 117 -14.60 57.32 -18.05
CA CYS A 117 -13.43 56.67 -17.47
C CYS A 117 -12.20 57.59 -17.54
N HIS A 118 -11.51 57.81 -16.43
CA HIS A 118 -10.29 58.62 -16.39
C HIS A 118 -9.43 58.29 -15.16
N ILE A 119 -8.19 58.78 -15.15
CA ILE A 119 -7.33 58.72 -13.97
C ILE A 119 -7.74 59.81 -12.99
N GLN A 120 -8.06 59.40 -11.76
CA GLN A 120 -8.52 60.26 -10.69
C GLN A 120 -7.59 60.16 -9.47
N ASN A 121 -7.30 61.32 -8.87
CA ASN A 121 -6.54 61.39 -7.61
C ASN A 121 -7.50 61.20 -6.43
N HIS A 122 -7.07 60.39 -5.46
CA HIS A 122 -7.81 60.10 -4.23
C HIS A 122 -6.91 60.14 -2.99
N THR A 123 -7.57 60.21 -1.84
CA THR A 123 -6.98 59.88 -0.54
C THR A 123 -7.75 58.70 0.05
N TYR A 124 -7.25 58.10 1.13
CA TYR A 124 -7.92 56.97 1.80
C TYR A 124 -9.13 57.38 2.67
N VAL A 125 -9.58 58.64 2.60
CA VAL A 125 -10.73 59.13 3.36
C VAL A 125 -11.98 58.31 2.99
N ASN A 126 -12.56 57.64 3.98
CA ASN A 126 -13.69 56.72 3.85
C ASN A 126 -13.46 55.49 2.95
N CYS A 127 -12.20 55.15 2.66
CA CYS A 127 -11.86 53.90 2.00
C CYS A 127 -12.08 52.73 2.97
N LEU A 128 -12.90 51.77 2.55
CA LEU A 128 -13.19 50.55 3.32
C LEU A 128 -12.00 49.58 3.27
N GLY A 129 -11.33 49.52 2.12
CA GLY A 129 -10.30 48.56 1.78
C GLY A 129 -10.32 48.27 0.29
N TRP A 130 -9.71 47.16 -0.11
CA TRP A 130 -9.62 46.75 -1.50
C TRP A 130 -9.81 45.24 -1.68
N LEU A 131 -10.23 44.87 -2.88
CA LEU A 131 -10.25 43.49 -3.34
C LEU A 131 -9.01 43.26 -4.21
N ARG A 132 -8.12 42.41 -3.74
CA ARG A 132 -6.95 41.98 -4.48
C ARG A 132 -7.31 40.81 -5.38
N PRO A 133 -7.22 40.94 -6.71
CA PRO A 133 -7.36 39.80 -7.59
C PRO A 133 -6.34 38.75 -7.19
N LYS A 134 -6.82 37.56 -6.83
CA LYS A 134 -5.96 36.38 -6.86
C LYS A 134 -5.68 36.17 -8.33
N GLN A 135 -4.42 35.92 -8.71
CA GLN A 135 -4.18 35.41 -10.05
C GLN A 135 -5.12 34.22 -10.23
N ALA A 136 -6.06 34.34 -11.16
CA ALA A 136 -6.83 33.20 -11.55
C ALA A 136 -5.84 32.26 -12.24
N THR A 137 -5.22 31.38 -11.45
CA THR A 137 -4.89 30.06 -11.94
C THR A 137 -6.22 29.37 -12.20
N LEU A 138 -6.93 29.83 -13.24
CA LEU A 138 -7.68 28.93 -14.09
C LEU A 138 -6.71 27.79 -14.38
N PRO A 139 -7.11 26.50 -14.26
CA PRO A 139 -6.21 25.41 -14.59
C PRO A 139 -5.64 25.73 -15.97
N VAL A 140 -4.33 26.02 -16.00
CA VAL A 140 -3.63 26.42 -17.22
C VAL A 140 -4.00 25.38 -18.26
N GLN A 141 -4.18 25.76 -19.52
CA GLN A 141 -4.48 24.82 -20.60
C GLN A 141 -3.62 23.54 -20.49
N SER A 142 -2.38 23.65 -19.99
CA SER A 142 -1.50 22.54 -19.62
C SER A 142 -2.03 21.57 -18.55
N GLU A 143 -2.69 22.01 -17.48
CA GLU A 143 -3.32 21.13 -16.48
C GLU A 143 -4.57 20.46 -17.05
N LEU A 144 -5.36 21.18 -17.84
CA LEU A 144 -6.49 20.58 -18.55
C LEU A 144 -6.02 19.57 -19.61
N ASP A 145 -4.94 19.88 -20.31
CA ASP A 145 -4.30 18.99 -21.28
C ASP A 145 -3.67 17.78 -20.59
N LYS A 146 -3.07 17.94 -19.40
CA LYS A 146 -2.66 16.80 -18.55
C LYS A 146 -3.85 15.92 -18.19
N CYS A 147 -4.97 16.49 -17.72
CA CYS A 147 -6.17 15.71 -17.43
C CYS A 147 -6.76 15.03 -18.68
N ARG A 148 -6.65 15.64 -19.86
CA ARG A 148 -7.11 15.06 -21.13
C ARG A 148 -6.19 13.94 -21.61
N ILE A 149 -4.87 14.14 -21.54
CA ILE A 149 -3.86 13.11 -21.83
C ILE A 149 -4.01 11.94 -20.87
N ASP A 150 -4.18 12.23 -19.57
CA ASP A 150 -4.39 11.23 -18.53
C ASP A 150 -5.67 10.43 -18.81
N ARG A 151 -6.81 11.11 -19.03
CA ARG A 151 -8.07 10.47 -19.41
C ARG A 151 -7.94 9.62 -20.68
N ASP A 152 -7.28 10.12 -21.72
CA ASP A 152 -7.17 9.44 -23.01
C ASP A 152 -6.17 8.26 -22.95
N SER A 153 -5.14 8.34 -22.10
CA SER A 153 -4.26 7.20 -21.75
C SER A 153 -5.06 6.11 -21.04
N HIS A 154 -5.80 6.48 -19.98
CA HIS A 154 -6.65 5.56 -19.24
C HIS A 154 -7.76 4.95 -20.11
N TRP A 155 -8.24 5.65 -21.14
CA TRP A 155 -9.19 5.11 -22.10
C TRP A 155 -8.60 4.00 -22.98
N ASN A 156 -7.37 4.18 -23.47
CA ASN A 156 -6.66 3.15 -24.23
C ASN A 156 -6.31 1.94 -23.35
N ASP A 157 -5.95 2.18 -22.08
CA ASP A 157 -5.73 1.11 -21.11
C ASP A 157 -7.02 0.32 -20.88
N ARG A 158 -8.15 1.00 -20.73
CA ARG A 158 -9.46 0.36 -20.58
C ARG A 158 -9.83 -0.53 -21.77
N ILE A 159 -9.62 -0.05 -22.99
CA ILE A 159 -9.84 -0.85 -24.21
C ILE A 159 -8.89 -2.06 -24.24
N THR A 160 -7.63 -1.84 -23.88
CA THR A 160 -6.61 -2.90 -23.87
C THR A 160 -6.95 -3.98 -22.84
N ILE A 161 -7.39 -3.59 -21.64
CA ILE A 161 -7.84 -4.50 -20.58
C ILE A 161 -9.09 -5.25 -21.03
N ALA A 162 -10.10 -4.57 -21.58
CA ALA A 162 -11.30 -5.21 -22.10
C ALA A 162 -10.96 -6.30 -23.13
N ASN A 163 -10.06 -5.98 -24.09
CA ASN A 163 -9.61 -6.92 -25.11
C ASN A 163 -8.85 -8.11 -24.53
N LYS A 164 -7.97 -7.89 -23.54
CA LYS A 164 -7.21 -8.96 -22.86
C LYS A 164 -8.12 -9.88 -22.04
N LEU A 165 -9.13 -9.32 -21.39
CA LEU A 165 -10.16 -10.06 -20.66
C LEU A 165 -11.19 -10.71 -21.60
N GLY A 166 -11.21 -10.34 -22.89
CA GLY A 166 -12.18 -10.85 -23.86
C GLY A 166 -13.61 -10.36 -23.62
N VAL A 167 -13.78 -9.24 -22.93
CA VAL A 167 -15.08 -8.67 -22.55
C VAL A 167 -15.39 -7.42 -23.36
N GLN A 168 -16.69 -7.06 -23.43
CA GLN A 168 -17.10 -5.78 -23.99
C GLN A 168 -16.48 -4.63 -23.18
N ASN A 169 -16.21 -3.48 -23.84
CA ASN A 169 -15.65 -2.27 -23.22
C ASN A 169 -16.69 -1.56 -22.30
N ASN A 170 -17.16 -2.29 -21.29
CA ASN A 170 -18.12 -1.91 -20.27
C ASN A 170 -17.46 -2.07 -18.91
N MET A 171 -17.42 -0.97 -18.14
CA MET A 171 -16.73 -0.87 -16.86
C MET A 171 -17.20 -1.91 -15.85
N GLU A 172 -18.51 -2.13 -15.76
CA GLU A 172 -19.10 -3.06 -14.78
C GLU A 172 -18.69 -4.52 -15.08
N VAL A 173 -18.69 -4.89 -16.35
CA VAL A 173 -18.27 -6.23 -16.79
C VAL A 173 -16.76 -6.45 -16.54
N MET A 174 -15.94 -5.43 -16.81
CA MET A 174 -14.50 -5.50 -16.53
C MET A 174 -14.19 -5.60 -15.04
N LEU A 175 -14.87 -4.82 -14.19
CA LEU A 175 -14.70 -4.88 -12.74
C LEU A 175 -15.09 -6.27 -12.20
N ALA A 176 -16.21 -6.83 -12.66
CA ALA A 176 -16.63 -8.16 -12.27
C ALA A 176 -15.61 -9.26 -12.66
N GLU A 177 -14.93 -9.12 -13.80
CA GLU A 177 -13.89 -10.07 -14.22
C GLU A 177 -12.58 -9.86 -13.46
N LEU A 178 -12.22 -8.61 -13.14
CA LEU A 178 -11.08 -8.29 -12.26
C LEU A 178 -11.27 -8.86 -10.86
N ASP A 179 -12.48 -8.75 -10.29
CA ASP A 179 -12.80 -9.34 -8.98
C ASP A 179 -12.61 -10.86 -8.97
N LYS A 180 -12.94 -11.55 -10.08
CA LYS A 180 -12.66 -12.99 -10.21
C LYS A 180 -11.17 -13.28 -10.26
N LEU A 181 -10.39 -12.49 -10.99
CA LEU A 181 -8.93 -12.65 -11.07
C LEU A 181 -8.28 -12.48 -9.70
N ILE A 182 -8.71 -11.45 -8.94
CA ILE A 182 -8.28 -11.24 -7.55
C ILE A 182 -8.64 -12.46 -6.70
N GLY A 183 -9.87 -13.00 -6.84
CA GLY A 183 -10.28 -14.21 -6.15
C GLY A 183 -9.44 -15.46 -6.50
N PHE A 184 -8.99 -15.58 -7.76
CA PHE A 184 -8.08 -16.65 -8.16
C PHE A 184 -6.68 -16.47 -7.57
N GLU A 185 -6.16 -15.24 -7.52
CA GLU A 185 -4.88 -14.92 -6.88
C GLU A 185 -4.91 -15.28 -5.39
N ASP A 186 -5.96 -14.89 -4.67
CA ASP A 186 -6.16 -15.28 -3.27
C ASP A 186 -6.18 -16.80 -3.10
N ALA A 187 -6.85 -17.53 -4.00
CA ALA A 187 -6.88 -18.99 -3.96
C ALA A 187 -5.50 -19.63 -4.22
N VAL A 188 -4.69 -19.05 -5.11
CA VAL A 188 -3.30 -19.48 -5.36
C VAL A 188 -2.47 -19.26 -4.11
N VAL A 189 -2.54 -18.08 -3.49
CA VAL A 189 -1.81 -17.76 -2.24
C VAL A 189 -2.18 -18.74 -1.11
N GLN A 190 -3.46 -19.08 -0.96
CA GLN A 190 -3.88 -20.08 0.02
C GLN A 190 -3.32 -21.48 -0.27
N LYS A 191 -3.29 -21.89 -1.55
CA LYS A 191 -2.69 -23.17 -1.96
C LYS A 191 -1.17 -23.20 -1.73
N ASP A 192 -0.46 -22.10 -2.01
CA ASP A 192 0.97 -21.99 -1.75
C ASP A 192 1.28 -22.14 -0.26
N LYS A 193 0.46 -21.54 0.60
CA LYS A 193 0.57 -21.75 2.05
C LYS A 193 0.37 -23.22 2.44
N GLN A 194 -0.64 -23.89 1.88
CA GLN A 194 -0.87 -25.32 2.13
C GLN A 194 0.31 -26.18 1.66
N ILE A 195 0.94 -25.84 0.53
CA ILE A 195 2.13 -26.53 0.02
C ILE A 195 3.32 -26.33 0.97
N GLN A 196 3.53 -25.11 1.48
CA GLN A 196 4.59 -24.84 2.46
C GLN A 196 4.41 -25.64 3.75
N GLU A 197 3.18 -25.72 4.26
CA GLU A 197 2.85 -26.53 5.44
C GLU A 197 3.07 -28.03 5.17
N ALA A 198 2.68 -28.51 4.00
CA ALA A 198 2.91 -29.90 3.60
C ALA A 198 4.41 -30.23 3.49
N ASN A 199 5.21 -29.34 2.89
CA ASN A 199 6.66 -29.51 2.77
C ASN A 199 7.34 -29.53 4.13
N THR A 200 6.88 -28.70 5.08
CA THR A 200 7.39 -28.73 6.46
C THR A 200 7.13 -30.09 7.12
N LYS A 201 5.92 -30.63 6.96
CA LYS A 201 5.57 -31.97 7.48
C LYS A 201 6.37 -33.09 6.81
N ILE A 202 6.64 -33.00 5.51
CA ILE A 202 7.48 -33.96 4.79
C ILE A 202 8.89 -33.94 5.38
N ALA A 203 9.50 -32.77 5.56
CA ALA A 203 10.83 -32.65 6.16
C ALA A 203 10.90 -33.24 7.59
N GLU A 204 9.87 -33.02 8.41
CA GLU A 204 9.76 -33.64 9.75
C GLU A 204 9.68 -35.17 9.67
N LEU A 205 8.89 -35.71 8.74
CA LEU A 205 8.74 -37.16 8.55
C LEU A 205 10.03 -37.79 8.01
N GLU A 206 10.73 -37.14 7.07
CA GLU A 206 12.04 -37.57 6.58
C GLU A 206 13.08 -37.60 7.70
N GLY A 207 13.06 -36.60 8.59
CA GLY A 207 13.91 -36.59 9.79
C GLY A 207 13.62 -37.77 10.72
N LYS A 208 12.34 -38.07 10.99
CA LYS A 208 11.93 -39.23 11.79
C LYS A 208 12.31 -40.55 11.12
N LEU A 209 12.13 -40.68 9.81
CA LEU A 209 12.50 -41.86 9.05
C LEU A 209 14.01 -42.14 9.16
N THR A 210 14.82 -41.09 9.07
CA THR A 210 16.29 -41.17 9.22
C THR A 210 16.68 -41.67 10.61
N GLN A 211 16.03 -41.16 11.66
CA GLN A 211 16.26 -41.62 13.04
C GLN A 211 15.88 -43.10 13.21
N VAL A 212 14.73 -43.50 12.68
CA VAL A 212 14.26 -44.89 12.75
C VAL A 212 15.20 -45.82 11.97
N SER A 213 15.69 -45.41 10.79
CA SER A 213 16.63 -46.23 10.02
C SER A 213 17.97 -46.42 10.73
N PHE A 214 18.45 -45.40 11.43
CA PHE A 214 19.67 -45.50 12.24
C PHE A 214 19.48 -46.48 13.39
N ALA A 215 18.40 -46.32 14.17
CA ALA A 215 18.06 -47.23 15.26
C ALA A 215 17.87 -48.68 14.78
N HIS A 216 17.29 -48.87 13.60
CA HIS A 216 17.13 -50.21 13.01
C HIS A 216 18.48 -50.85 12.65
N THR A 217 19.42 -50.06 12.12
CA THR A 217 20.78 -50.54 11.79
C THR A 217 21.55 -50.93 13.05
N GLU A 218 21.41 -50.15 14.12
CA GLU A 218 21.99 -50.47 15.43
C GLU A 218 21.42 -51.78 16.00
N LEU A 219 20.09 -51.95 15.95
CA LEU A 219 19.44 -53.19 16.38
C LEU A 219 19.86 -54.41 15.55
N ILE A 220 20.07 -54.26 14.23
CA ILE A 220 20.59 -55.34 13.39
C ILE A 220 21.99 -55.75 13.85
N ALA A 221 22.88 -54.79 14.08
CA ALA A 221 24.24 -55.07 14.55
C ALA A 221 24.24 -55.74 15.93
N GLU A 222 23.38 -55.32 16.86
CA GLU A 222 23.20 -55.98 18.15
C GLU A 222 22.69 -57.42 18.00
N HIS A 223 21.75 -57.65 17.08
CA HIS A 223 21.21 -58.99 16.82
C HIS A 223 22.27 -59.93 16.25
N GLU A 224 23.08 -59.47 15.29
CA GLU A 224 24.19 -60.23 14.73
C GLU A 224 25.23 -60.60 15.81
N ALA A 225 25.60 -59.64 16.67
CA ALA A 225 26.51 -59.89 17.79
C ALA A 225 25.94 -60.89 18.82
N LEU A 226 24.63 -60.87 19.06
CA LEU A 226 23.97 -61.85 19.92
C LEU A 226 23.93 -63.24 19.27
N GLN A 227 23.68 -63.33 17.97
CA GLN A 227 23.72 -64.61 17.25
C GLN A 227 25.10 -65.26 17.32
N GLU A 228 26.18 -64.50 17.14
CA GLU A 228 27.56 -64.99 17.27
C GLU A 228 27.83 -65.56 18.69
N ARG A 229 27.37 -64.85 19.73
CA ARG A 229 27.48 -65.35 21.12
C ARG A 229 26.68 -66.62 21.36
N PHE A 230 25.49 -66.76 20.75
CA PHE A 230 24.70 -67.98 20.85
C PHE A 230 25.42 -69.16 20.18
N THR A 231 26.00 -68.97 19.00
CA THR A 231 26.77 -70.02 18.33
C THR A 231 28.00 -70.44 19.13
N ASP A 232 28.71 -69.51 19.75
CA ASP A 232 29.84 -69.83 20.64
C ASP A 232 29.41 -70.63 21.87
N GLN A 233 28.26 -70.28 22.47
CA GLN A 233 27.68 -71.00 23.60
C GLN A 233 27.21 -72.40 23.22
N GLU A 234 26.59 -72.57 22.05
CA GLU A 234 26.20 -73.89 21.53
C GLU A 234 27.42 -74.81 21.37
N GLY A 235 28.51 -74.31 20.79
CA GLY A 235 29.77 -75.07 20.69
C GLY A 235 30.34 -75.45 22.06
N THR A 236 30.31 -74.52 23.02
CA THR A 236 30.76 -74.80 24.40
C THR A 236 29.92 -75.90 25.08
N ILE A 237 28.61 -75.91 24.84
CA ILE A 237 27.70 -76.94 25.37
C ILE A 237 27.98 -78.30 24.72
N GLU A 238 28.25 -78.33 23.42
CA GLU A 238 28.61 -79.55 22.70
C GLU A 238 29.91 -80.16 23.26
N ASP A 239 30.97 -79.35 23.41
CA ASP A 239 32.24 -79.77 24.01
C ASP A 239 32.05 -80.34 25.42
N GLN A 240 31.27 -79.66 26.27
CA GLN A 240 30.93 -80.14 27.62
C GLN A 240 30.13 -81.46 27.58
N GLY A 241 29.23 -81.62 26.61
CA GLY A 241 28.47 -82.84 26.40
C GLY A 241 29.38 -84.02 26.04
N GLU A 242 30.35 -83.81 25.15
CA GLU A 242 31.37 -84.80 24.81
C GLU A 242 32.22 -85.18 26.03
N GLU A 243 32.66 -84.18 26.81
CA GLU A 243 33.43 -84.41 28.04
C GLU A 243 32.63 -85.23 29.07
N ILE A 244 31.36 -84.91 29.29
CA ILE A 244 30.46 -85.66 30.17
C ILE A 244 30.29 -87.11 29.68
N SER A 245 30.15 -87.32 28.37
CA SER A 245 30.01 -88.66 27.77
C SER A 245 31.28 -89.51 27.97
N SER A 246 32.44 -88.89 27.76
CA SER A 246 33.76 -89.49 28.02
C SER A 246 33.91 -89.89 29.49
N LEU A 247 33.63 -88.97 30.41
CA LEU A 247 33.68 -89.20 31.86
C LEU A 247 32.71 -90.31 32.28
N SER A 248 31.50 -90.33 31.74
CA SER A 248 30.49 -91.37 31.98
C SER A 248 31.00 -92.75 31.56
N THR A 249 31.60 -92.85 30.37
CA THR A 249 32.20 -94.08 29.86
C THR A 249 33.35 -94.56 30.76
N ALA A 250 34.23 -93.65 31.18
CA ALA A 250 35.32 -93.95 32.10
C ALA A 250 34.80 -94.45 33.47
N ILE A 251 33.75 -93.83 34.00
CA ILE A 251 33.09 -94.27 35.24
C ILE A 251 32.53 -95.70 35.10
N GLU A 252 31.85 -96.01 34.00
CA GLU A 252 31.30 -97.36 33.78
C GLU A 252 32.41 -98.42 33.64
N GLU A 253 33.53 -98.09 33.00
CA GLU A 253 34.67 -99.01 32.92
C GLU A 253 35.31 -99.24 34.29
N LEU A 254 35.49 -98.19 35.09
CA LEU A 254 35.97 -98.31 36.48
C LEU A 254 35.01 -99.16 37.34
N LYS A 255 33.69 -98.99 37.20
CA LYS A 255 32.69 -99.82 37.89
C LYS A 255 32.84 -101.30 37.54
N LYS A 256 33.04 -101.65 36.25
CA LYS A 256 33.27 -103.03 35.82
C LYS A 256 34.53 -103.62 36.47
N GLN A 257 35.62 -102.86 36.55
CA GLN A 257 36.85 -103.31 37.19
C GLN A 257 36.67 -103.61 38.68
N ILE A 258 35.86 -102.82 39.39
CA ILE A 258 35.53 -103.05 40.81
C ILE A 258 34.64 -104.29 40.99
N LEU A 259 33.78 -104.61 40.02
CA LEU A 259 32.88 -105.77 40.06
C LEU A 259 33.57 -107.12 39.80
N ILE A 260 34.83 -107.13 39.32
CA ILE A 260 35.60 -108.37 39.18
C ILE A 260 36.08 -108.78 40.59
N PRO A 261 35.61 -109.90 41.14
CA PRO A 261 36.07 -110.34 42.45
C PRO A 261 37.54 -110.71 42.35
N VAL A 262 38.38 -110.04 43.13
CA VAL A 262 39.80 -110.38 43.22
C VAL A 262 39.94 -111.68 44.03
N TYR A 263 39.95 -112.82 43.33
CA TYR A 263 40.20 -114.11 43.95
C TYR A 263 41.70 -114.35 44.12
N SER A 264 42.17 -114.28 45.36
CA SER A 264 43.55 -114.61 45.71
C SER A 264 43.82 -116.11 45.62
N GLY A 265 44.91 -116.49 44.95
CA GLY A 265 45.51 -117.82 45.00
C GLY A 265 44.52 -118.98 44.81
N TRP A 266 44.34 -119.77 45.87
CA TRP A 266 43.55 -121.01 45.84
C TRP A 266 42.09 -120.82 45.41
N LYS A 267 41.46 -119.66 45.68
CA LYS A 267 40.06 -119.40 45.28
C LYS A 267 39.90 -119.35 43.75
N ARG A 268 40.90 -118.83 43.03
CA ARG A 268 40.88 -118.74 41.56
C ARG A 268 41.00 -120.13 40.92
N ALA A 269 41.87 -120.97 41.46
CA ALA A 269 42.06 -122.35 41.02
C ALA A 269 40.78 -123.20 41.16
N LEU A 270 40.00 -122.95 42.22
CA LEU A 270 38.76 -123.69 42.47
C LEU A 270 37.66 -123.36 41.45
N VAL A 271 37.52 -122.08 41.08
CA VAL A 271 36.52 -121.62 40.10
C VAL A 271 36.82 -122.14 38.69
N GLU A 272 38.09 -122.14 38.28
CA GLU A 272 38.51 -122.70 36.97
C GLU A 272 38.28 -124.21 36.87
N LEU A 273 38.46 -124.94 37.97
CA LEU A 273 38.21 -126.38 38.02
C LEU A 273 36.71 -126.69 37.86
N ILE A 274 35.85 -125.91 38.54
CA ILE A 274 34.39 -126.08 38.49
C ILE A 274 33.85 -125.74 37.09
N GLY A 275 34.38 -124.71 36.42
CA GLY A 275 33.95 -124.29 35.08
C GLY A 275 34.32 -125.25 33.94
N LYS A 276 35.22 -126.22 34.17
CA LYS A 276 35.63 -127.24 33.19
C LYS A 276 34.88 -128.56 33.32
N LEU A 277 33.96 -128.67 34.28
CA LEU A 277 33.08 -129.83 34.38
C LEU A 277 31.92 -129.67 33.39
N PRO A 278 31.66 -130.64 32.50
CA PRO A 278 30.50 -130.59 31.62
C PRO A 278 29.23 -130.74 32.45
N PHE A 279 28.31 -129.78 32.31
CA PHE A 279 26.90 -129.94 32.70
C PHE A 279 26.11 -130.52 31.52
#